data_AF-A0A158Q885-F1
#
_entry.id   AF-A0A158Q885-F1
#
_cell.length_a   1.000
_cell.length_b   1.000
_cell.length_c   1.000
_cell.angle_alpha   90.00
_cell.angle_beta   90.00
_cell.angle_gamma   90.00
#
_symmetry.space_group_name_H-M   'P 1'
#
loop_
_entity.id
_entity.type
_entity.pdbx_description
1 polymer ?
#
loop_
_entity_poly.entity_id
_entity_poly.type
_entity_poly.pdbx_seq_one_letter_code
_entity_poly.pdbx_strand_id
1 'polypeptide(L)'
;MNLIFSFLTINPKVCQFEPKHFYGSGISGISGEVVRVGEVVIGLAEVPLWKQRAAAVGRDYVIWDYHVILLYAKLGSVLVYDFDTTLTFPCDAQTYWTETFRPELNLDANYQRYVSFVIKGESSCHCMLNKRFGVLIVIVNFEMATSFCYLSLIGRFKLRRAFTTSSSARNIKQFCVDLAKRNLISTSHPSDVFSDDFKAVSTLPNVVYAGFDPTAESLHIGHLLILTNLFRATLHGCRAIALIGGATARVGDPSGHITDRVIVSDHEIDQYVEKIKFQLMKLFNNVSDDNIQSNKDLLIMSSIQFLEVCRDFRLGDMLRLGMVKSRMRDGSGLSCTEFLYQIFQSYDWYRLSRDYNCHFQIGGNDQLGHFDAGYDYIKKKTGKLSASICLPLLTDAQGKKLSKTSKEGGNIWLDERKTSPFTFYQYFRQKPDSAIVPLLRYFSLRTIEEIEEIEREHQANLGKWVAQEKLAEELTKFVHGSNGLKMAKQCSEILFHGSLSELRKMPTSFIEEQFGSASVQQLFRSSFSTMGELADRVHSGEGSSINKMKAGALKLNGIRFTNPDEMIDFDKICLDGRNITLVCWGKRKYHLVRWID
;
A
#
# COMPACT_ATOMS: atom_id res chain seq x y z
N MET A 1 -23.12 -5.63 -42.31
CA MET A 1 -23.55 -4.71 -43.38
C MET A 1 -24.64 -3.82 -42.79
N ASN A 2 -24.38 -2.52 -42.69
CA ASN A 2 -25.24 -1.34 -42.54
C ASN A 2 -26.68 -1.42 -41.93
N LEU A 3 -26.86 -0.64 -40.84
CA LEU A 3 -27.83 0.47 -40.64
C LEU A 3 -29.11 0.51 -41.48
N ILE A 4 -30.25 0.81 -40.82
CA ILE A 4 -31.00 2.09 -40.91
C ILE A 4 -32.18 2.11 -39.89
N PHE A 5 -32.38 3.27 -39.27
CA PHE A 5 -33.44 3.68 -38.35
C PHE A 5 -34.79 3.97 -39.03
N SER A 6 -35.89 3.84 -38.28
CA SER A 6 -37.06 4.72 -38.42
C SER A 6 -37.83 4.86 -37.10
N PHE A 7 -37.98 6.12 -36.66
CA PHE A 7 -38.83 6.63 -35.58
C PHE A 7 -40.28 6.82 -36.07
N LEU A 8 -41.28 6.68 -35.19
CA LEU A 8 -42.54 7.48 -35.22
C LEU A 8 -43.32 7.32 -33.88
N THR A 9 -43.20 8.26 -32.94
CA THR A 9 -44.07 9.43 -32.61
C THR A 9 -45.28 9.14 -31.70
N ILE A 10 -45.32 9.77 -30.52
CA ILE A 10 -46.57 10.19 -29.85
C ILE A 10 -46.47 11.70 -29.54
N ASN A 11 -47.57 12.36 -29.84
CA ASN A 11 -47.90 13.78 -30.03
C ASN A 11 -47.26 14.85 -29.09
N PRO A 12 -46.68 15.94 -29.64
CA PRO A 12 -46.12 17.08 -28.91
C PRO A 12 -47.15 18.21 -28.72
N LYS A 13 -47.65 18.45 -27.49
CA LYS A 13 -48.38 19.71 -27.15
C LYS A 13 -48.24 20.24 -25.73
N VAL A 14 -47.39 19.70 -24.87
CA VAL A 14 -47.11 20.30 -23.55
C VAL A 14 -45.61 20.32 -23.33
N CYS A 15 -45.05 21.54 -23.28
CA CYS A 15 -43.64 21.89 -23.06
C CYS A 15 -42.65 21.52 -24.19
N GLN A 16 -42.57 22.39 -25.19
CA GLN A 16 -41.39 22.51 -26.05
C GLN A 16 -40.26 23.24 -25.30
N PHE A 17 -39.08 22.61 -25.21
CA PHE A 17 -37.81 23.33 -25.18
C PHE A 17 -36.93 22.71 -26.26
N GLU A 18 -36.57 23.49 -27.29
CA GLU A 18 -35.73 23.04 -28.40
C GLU A 18 -34.26 22.90 -27.97
N PRO A 19 -33.59 21.79 -28.34
CA PRO A 19 -32.17 21.60 -28.10
C PRO A 19 -31.37 22.23 -29.24
N LYS A 20 -30.75 23.38 -29.01
CA LYS A 20 -29.74 23.94 -29.92
C LYS A 20 -28.38 23.94 -29.23
N HIS A 21 -27.51 23.08 -29.77
CA HIS A 21 -26.07 22.95 -29.53
C HIS A 21 -25.62 22.16 -28.30
N PHE A 22 -25.72 20.83 -28.39
CA PHE A 22 -24.77 19.93 -27.72
C PHE A 22 -23.80 19.38 -28.76
N TYR A 23 -22.56 19.90 -28.74
CA TYR A 23 -21.38 19.23 -29.26
C TYR A 23 -20.61 18.66 -28.07
N GLY A 24 -20.07 17.45 -28.23
CA GLY A 24 -19.61 16.62 -27.13
C GLY A 24 -18.18 16.85 -26.61
N SER A 25 -17.84 15.93 -25.71
CA SER A 25 -16.52 15.50 -25.21
C SER A 25 -15.71 16.44 -24.33
N GLY A 26 -15.25 15.90 -23.20
CA GLY A 26 -14.16 16.48 -22.41
C GLY A 26 -13.98 15.81 -21.04
N ILE A 27 -13.41 14.61 -21.01
CA ILE A 27 -12.49 14.23 -19.92
C ILE A 27 -11.10 14.64 -20.41
N SER A 28 -10.41 15.53 -19.70
CA SER A 28 -8.96 15.71 -19.82
C SER A 28 -8.37 16.23 -18.51
N GLY A 29 -7.35 15.54 -18.01
CA GLY A 29 -6.52 16.02 -16.90
C GLY A 29 -5.30 16.82 -17.35
N ILE A 30 -4.51 17.23 -16.36
CA ILE A 30 -3.10 17.69 -16.42
C ILE A 30 -2.86 19.01 -17.19
N SER A 31 -3.21 20.13 -16.56
CA SER A 31 -2.44 21.38 -16.58
C SER A 31 -3.04 22.31 -15.52
N GLY A 32 -2.25 22.76 -14.55
CA GLY A 32 -2.73 23.67 -13.52
C GLY A 32 -3.31 24.95 -14.11
N GLU A 33 -4.53 25.27 -13.73
CA GLU A 33 -5.01 26.64 -13.55
C GLU A 33 -6.21 26.60 -12.60
N VAL A 34 -6.11 27.37 -11.52
CA VAL A 34 -7.19 27.63 -10.57
C VAL A 34 -8.06 28.72 -11.17
N VAL A 35 -9.38 28.51 -11.26
CA VAL A 35 -10.32 29.62 -11.38
C VAL A 35 -11.00 29.82 -10.02
N ARG A 36 -10.53 30.85 -9.30
CA ARG A 36 -11.26 31.44 -8.17
C ARG A 36 -12.44 32.24 -8.71
N VAL A 37 -13.56 32.19 -7.99
CA VAL A 37 -14.49 33.32 -7.80
C VAL A 37 -15.10 33.06 -6.41
N GLY A 38 -15.07 33.89 -5.37
CA GLY A 38 -14.85 35.31 -5.18
C GLY A 38 -15.82 35.69 -4.02
N GLU A 39 -15.36 36.38 -2.98
CA GLU A 39 -16.28 36.90 -1.95
C GLU A 39 -17.22 37.94 -2.57
N VAL A 40 -18.49 37.94 -2.18
CA VAL A 40 -19.45 38.98 -2.54
C VAL A 40 -20.02 39.58 -1.26
N VAL A 41 -19.75 40.87 -1.04
CA VAL A 41 -20.49 41.73 -0.13
C VAL A 41 -21.36 42.65 -1.00
N ILE A 42 -22.68 42.57 -0.86
CA ILE A 42 -23.62 43.51 -1.48
C ILE A 42 -24.38 44.22 -0.36
N GLY A 43 -23.96 45.45 -0.04
CA GLY A 43 -24.67 46.29 0.95
C GLY A 43 -24.94 45.58 2.29
N LEU A 44 -26.18 45.67 2.81
CA LEU A 44 -26.60 45.06 4.09
C LEU A 44 -27.58 43.87 3.95
N ALA A 45 -27.72 43.24 2.77
CA ALA A 45 -28.65 42.11 2.61
C ALA A 45 -28.19 41.06 1.58
N GLU A 46 -28.18 39.79 1.99
CA GLU A 46 -27.97 38.59 1.15
C GLU A 46 -29.29 37.83 0.89
N VAL A 47 -29.42 37.20 -0.29
CA VAL A 47 -30.62 36.47 -0.76
C VAL A 47 -30.28 35.00 -1.05
N PRO A 48 -31.01 34.01 -0.48
CA PRO A 48 -30.81 32.59 -0.78
C PRO A 48 -31.56 32.12 -2.03
N LEU A 49 -30.97 31.14 -2.73
CA LEU A 49 -31.53 30.46 -3.92
C LEU A 49 -32.39 29.21 -3.62
N TRP A 50 -32.53 28.79 -2.35
CA TRP A 50 -33.31 27.61 -1.94
C TRP A 50 -33.93 27.76 -0.52
N LYS A 51 -34.98 27.00 -0.18
CA LYS A 51 -35.68 27.06 1.12
C LYS A 51 -35.55 25.74 1.90
N GLN A 52 -34.64 25.70 2.88
CA GLN A 52 -34.30 24.50 3.66
C GLN A 52 -34.88 24.54 5.09
N ARG A 53 -35.00 23.37 5.72
CA ARG A 53 -35.48 23.21 7.12
C ARG A 53 -34.52 23.76 8.18
N ALA A 54 -33.22 23.77 7.91
CA ALA A 54 -32.20 24.31 8.81
C ALA A 54 -32.17 25.86 8.86
N ALA A 55 -32.73 26.55 7.86
CA ALA A 55 -32.80 28.02 7.81
C ALA A 55 -33.92 28.62 8.70
N ALA A 56 -34.56 27.81 9.55
CA ALA A 56 -35.68 28.23 10.38
C ALA A 56 -35.27 29.03 11.64
N VAL A 57 -33.98 29.03 12.02
CA VAL A 57 -33.47 29.77 13.18
C VAL A 57 -32.09 30.37 12.85
N GLY A 58 -32.07 31.60 12.34
CA GLY A 58 -30.83 32.33 12.03
C GLY A 58 -30.56 32.44 10.53
N ARG A 59 -30.21 33.65 10.09
CA ARG A 59 -30.02 34.03 8.67
C ARG A 59 -28.66 33.58 8.13
N ASP A 60 -28.38 32.28 8.14
CA ASP A 60 -27.13 31.77 7.57
C ASP A 60 -27.42 30.99 6.28
N TYR A 61 -26.79 31.44 5.19
CA TYR A 61 -27.10 31.07 3.82
C TYR A 61 -26.17 29.97 3.29
N VAL A 62 -26.70 29.00 2.53
CA VAL A 62 -25.95 27.88 1.93
C VAL A 62 -25.71 28.17 0.45
N ILE A 63 -24.44 28.19 0.02
CA ILE A 63 -24.03 28.55 -1.35
C ILE A 63 -23.93 27.33 -2.28
N TRP A 64 -23.83 26.10 -1.75
CA TRP A 64 -23.80 24.85 -2.52
C TRP A 64 -24.35 23.68 -1.71
N ASP A 65 -25.23 22.86 -2.28
CA ASP A 65 -25.74 21.62 -1.67
C ASP A 65 -26.15 20.58 -2.73
N TYR A 66 -26.08 19.29 -2.40
CA TYR A 66 -26.61 18.20 -3.23
C TYR A 66 -27.67 17.44 -2.45
N HIS A 67 -28.80 17.12 -3.08
CA HIS A 67 -29.95 16.54 -2.38
C HIS A 67 -30.44 15.26 -3.06
N VAL A 68 -30.86 14.31 -2.23
CA VAL A 68 -31.40 13.02 -2.66
C VAL A 68 -32.89 12.98 -2.34
N ILE A 69 -33.71 12.97 -3.39
CA ILE A 69 -35.17 12.87 -3.27
C ILE A 69 -35.66 11.58 -3.91
N LEU A 70 -36.70 10.99 -3.34
CA LEU A 70 -37.41 9.87 -3.96
C LEU A 70 -38.69 10.38 -4.63
N LEU A 71 -38.84 10.10 -5.93
CA LEU A 71 -40.06 10.37 -6.68
C LEU A 71 -40.91 9.10 -6.76
N TYR A 72 -42.15 9.17 -6.31
CA TYR A 72 -43.10 8.07 -6.33
C TYR A 72 -44.36 8.46 -7.11
N ALA A 73 -44.52 7.88 -8.29
CA ALA A 73 -45.71 8.09 -9.12
C ALA A 73 -46.85 7.14 -8.71
N LYS A 74 -48.01 7.69 -8.34
CA LYS A 74 -49.22 6.92 -8.01
C LYS A 74 -50.44 7.54 -8.69
N LEU A 75 -51.09 6.79 -9.59
CA LEU A 75 -52.44 7.07 -10.13
C LEU A 75 -52.74 8.57 -10.39
N GLY A 76 -51.91 9.21 -11.23
CA GLY A 76 -52.13 10.59 -11.68
C GLY A 76 -51.44 11.68 -10.86
N SER A 77 -50.77 11.34 -9.76
CA SER A 77 -49.91 12.27 -9.01
C SER A 77 -48.49 11.71 -8.82
N VAL A 78 -47.53 12.62 -8.68
CA VAL A 78 -46.13 12.29 -8.37
C VAL A 78 -45.82 12.88 -7.01
N LEU A 79 -45.42 12.03 -6.07
CA LEU A 79 -45.05 12.43 -4.72
C LEU A 79 -43.53 12.48 -4.58
N VAL A 80 -43.02 13.50 -3.91
CA VAL A 80 -41.62 13.71 -3.58
C VAL A 80 -41.41 13.42 -2.10
N TYR A 81 -40.53 12.48 -1.83
CA TYR A 81 -40.07 12.12 -0.51
C TYR A 81 -38.68 12.74 -0.35
N ASP A 82 -38.66 13.91 0.28
CA ASP A 82 -37.46 14.67 0.60
C ASP A 82 -37.45 15.01 2.09
N PHE A 83 -36.42 14.59 2.81
CA PHE A 83 -36.31 14.83 4.25
C PHE A 83 -35.71 16.19 4.60
N ASP A 84 -35.13 16.90 3.61
CA ASP A 84 -34.33 18.11 3.83
C ASP A 84 -35.10 19.43 3.61
N THR A 85 -36.31 19.36 3.04
CA THR A 85 -37.22 20.51 2.90
C THR A 85 -38.11 20.77 4.12
N THR A 86 -38.62 22.00 4.20
CA THR A 86 -39.71 22.39 5.12
C THR A 86 -41.10 21.98 4.62
N LEU A 87 -41.20 21.38 3.43
CA LEU A 87 -42.47 21.03 2.81
C LEU A 87 -43.09 19.80 3.50
N THR A 88 -44.38 19.59 3.31
CA THR A 88 -45.06 18.41 3.84
C THR A 88 -44.44 17.14 3.24
N PHE A 89 -44.15 16.15 4.07
CA PHE A 89 -43.56 14.88 3.64
C PHE A 89 -44.63 13.76 3.60
N PRO A 90 -44.86 13.10 2.44
CA PRO A 90 -44.36 13.44 1.11
C PRO A 90 -45.07 14.67 0.51
N CYS A 91 -44.40 15.37 -0.41
CA CYS A 91 -44.91 16.57 -1.08
C CYS A 91 -45.42 16.22 -2.49
N ASP A 92 -46.42 16.92 -3.01
CA ASP A 92 -46.73 16.80 -4.44
C ASP A 92 -45.57 17.38 -5.27
N ALA A 93 -45.20 16.73 -6.37
CA ALA A 93 -44.06 17.14 -7.18
C ALA A 93 -44.20 18.55 -7.75
N GLN A 94 -45.38 18.95 -8.21
CA GLN A 94 -45.56 20.30 -8.72
C GLN A 94 -45.36 21.35 -7.62
N THR A 95 -45.92 21.09 -6.43
CA THR A 95 -45.69 21.93 -5.25
C THR A 95 -44.21 21.93 -4.84
N TYR A 96 -43.58 20.77 -4.80
CA TYR A 96 -42.18 20.60 -4.47
C TYR A 96 -41.30 21.45 -5.38
N TRP A 97 -41.41 21.27 -6.71
CA TRP A 97 -40.60 22.01 -7.69
C TRP A 97 -40.84 23.53 -7.62
N THR A 98 -42.10 23.96 -7.46
CA THR A 98 -42.44 25.39 -7.42
C THR A 98 -41.91 26.07 -6.15
N GLU A 99 -42.01 25.40 -5.01
CA GLU A 99 -41.66 25.97 -3.70
C GLU A 99 -40.16 25.84 -3.38
N THR A 100 -39.49 24.81 -3.92
CA THR A 100 -38.03 24.65 -3.76
C THR A 100 -37.25 25.44 -4.81
N PHE A 101 -37.71 25.52 -6.05
CA PHE A 101 -37.01 26.24 -7.12
C PHE A 101 -37.71 27.58 -7.38
N ARG A 102 -37.14 28.68 -6.86
CA ARG A 102 -37.66 30.04 -7.14
C ARG A 102 -37.55 30.40 -8.62
N PRO A 103 -38.43 31.26 -9.17
CA PRO A 103 -38.36 31.72 -10.57
C PRO A 103 -36.97 32.30 -10.92
N GLU A 104 -36.52 32.09 -12.16
CA GLU A 104 -35.23 32.59 -12.67
C GLU A 104 -35.11 34.12 -12.67
N LEU A 105 -36.25 34.83 -12.69
CA LEU A 105 -36.32 36.29 -12.56
C LEU A 105 -35.68 36.84 -11.27
N ASN A 106 -35.38 35.98 -10.30
CA ASN A 106 -34.71 36.33 -9.04
C ASN A 106 -33.22 35.92 -9.00
N LEU A 107 -32.64 35.43 -10.11
CA LEU A 107 -31.20 35.18 -10.24
C LEU A 107 -30.49 36.42 -10.78
N ASP A 108 -29.34 36.75 -10.18
CA ASP A 108 -28.42 37.73 -10.75
C ASP A 108 -27.89 37.22 -12.11
N ALA A 109 -27.81 38.12 -13.10
CA ALA A 109 -27.48 37.81 -14.50
C ALA A 109 -26.11 37.14 -14.70
N ASN A 110 -25.24 37.15 -13.68
CA ASN A 110 -23.94 36.49 -13.69
C ASN A 110 -23.98 35.00 -13.32
N TYR A 111 -25.14 34.45 -12.93
CA TYR A 111 -25.27 33.06 -12.47
C TYR A 111 -26.22 32.23 -13.35
N GLN A 112 -25.89 30.96 -13.52
CA GLN A 112 -26.74 29.97 -14.19
C GLN A 112 -26.97 28.76 -13.27
N ARG A 113 -28.17 28.15 -13.35
CA ARG A 113 -28.48 26.92 -12.63
C ARG A 113 -28.13 25.71 -13.50
N TYR A 114 -27.47 24.72 -12.89
CA TYR A 114 -27.22 23.42 -13.49
C TYR A 114 -27.98 22.34 -12.73
N VAL A 115 -28.81 21.57 -13.43
CA VAL A 115 -29.49 20.40 -12.88
C VAL A 115 -29.06 19.18 -13.70
N SER A 116 -28.43 18.20 -13.04
CA SER A 116 -28.06 16.92 -13.65
C SER A 116 -28.98 15.83 -13.12
N PHE A 117 -29.67 15.12 -14.03
CA PHE A 117 -30.50 13.97 -13.69
C PHE A 117 -29.73 12.68 -13.98
N VAL A 118 -29.61 11.81 -12.98
CA VAL A 118 -29.02 10.47 -13.16
C VAL A 118 -30.15 9.43 -13.07
N ILE A 119 -30.44 8.77 -14.19
CA ILE A 119 -31.48 7.74 -14.29
C ILE A 119 -30.83 6.36 -14.29
N LYS A 120 -31.06 5.55 -13.25
CA LYS A 120 -30.54 4.18 -13.19
C LYS A 120 -31.55 3.19 -13.79
N GLY A 121 -31.32 2.81 -15.05
CA GLY A 121 -32.00 1.72 -15.75
C GLY A 121 -31.41 0.34 -15.46
N GLU A 122 -32.25 -0.68 -15.59
CA GLU A 122 -32.10 -2.08 -15.15
C GLU A 122 -30.79 -2.81 -15.53
N SER A 123 -30.14 -3.43 -14.53
CA SER A 123 -29.53 -4.79 -14.52
C SER A 123 -28.71 -4.92 -13.22
N SER A 124 -28.93 -5.84 -12.27
CA SER A 124 -29.53 -7.17 -12.29
C SER A 124 -29.96 -7.58 -10.87
N CYS A 125 -31.27 -7.75 -10.63
CA CYS A 125 -31.80 -8.63 -9.58
C CYS A 125 -33.00 -9.37 -10.19
N HIS A 126 -32.91 -10.69 -10.31
CA HIS A 126 -34.04 -11.51 -10.72
C HIS A 126 -35.11 -11.50 -9.61
N CYS A 127 -36.23 -10.84 -9.87
CA CYS A 127 -37.53 -11.29 -9.37
C CYS A 127 -38.58 -10.97 -10.44
N MET A 128 -39.25 -12.01 -10.94
CA MET A 128 -40.28 -11.92 -11.97
C MET A 128 -41.44 -11.03 -11.51
N LEU A 129 -41.90 -10.10 -12.36
CA LEU A 129 -43.28 -10.00 -12.89
C LEU A 129 -43.64 -8.59 -13.40
N ASN A 130 -44.10 -8.57 -14.65
CA ASN A 130 -45.02 -7.62 -15.29
C ASN A 130 -44.58 -6.18 -15.63
N LYS A 131 -44.22 -6.05 -16.92
CA LYS A 131 -44.43 -4.93 -17.85
C LYS A 131 -45.52 -3.92 -17.42
N ARG A 132 -45.16 -2.84 -16.70
CA ARG A 132 -45.86 -1.52 -16.71
C ARG A 132 -45.29 -0.44 -15.77
N PHE A 133 -44.10 -0.60 -15.20
CA PHE A 133 -43.60 0.30 -14.15
C PHE A 133 -42.20 0.80 -14.47
N GLY A 134 -42.05 2.12 -14.69
CA GLY A 134 -40.77 2.79 -14.65
C GLY A 134 -40.56 3.35 -13.25
N VAL A 135 -39.67 2.73 -12.47
CA VAL A 135 -39.22 3.24 -11.17
C VAL A 135 -37.91 3.97 -11.40
N LEU A 136 -37.86 5.26 -11.08
CA LEU A 136 -36.60 6.00 -11.01
C LEU A 136 -36.11 6.00 -9.57
N ILE A 137 -35.17 5.11 -9.24
CA ILE A 137 -34.48 5.11 -7.95
C ILE A 137 -33.17 5.87 -8.13
N VAL A 138 -33.05 7.05 -7.51
CA VAL A 138 -31.76 7.72 -7.34
C VAL A 138 -31.10 7.11 -6.10
N ILE A 139 -30.28 6.08 -6.32
CA ILE A 139 -29.43 5.50 -5.28
C ILE A 139 -28.09 6.24 -5.34
N VAL A 140 -27.84 7.17 -4.43
CA VAL A 140 -26.47 7.51 -4.05
C VAL A 140 -26.07 6.48 -2.99
N ASN A 141 -25.34 5.45 -3.45
CA ASN A 141 -24.71 4.52 -2.54
C ASN A 141 -23.67 5.29 -1.73
N PHE A 142 -23.90 5.47 -0.43
CA PHE A 142 -22.79 5.32 0.52
C PHE A 142 -22.56 3.82 0.69
N GLU A 143 -22.07 3.18 -0.36
CA GLU A 143 -21.37 1.92 -0.19
C GLU A 143 -20.02 2.29 0.40
N MET A 144 -19.74 1.84 1.63
CA MET A 144 -18.40 1.37 1.92
C MET A 144 -18.13 0.15 1.02
N ALA A 145 -17.95 0.39 -0.28
CA ALA A 145 -17.29 -0.53 -1.17
C ALA A 145 -15.81 -0.46 -0.79
N THR A 146 -15.49 -1.14 0.31
CA THR A 146 -14.12 -1.39 0.67
C THR A 146 -13.66 -2.57 -0.20
N SER A 147 -12.74 -2.27 -1.12
CA SER A 147 -12.20 -3.31 -1.98
C SER A 147 -11.19 -4.14 -1.19
N PHE A 148 -11.62 -5.31 -0.72
CA PHE A 148 -10.68 -6.37 -0.39
C PHE A 148 -10.15 -6.92 -1.72
N CYS A 149 -8.83 -6.92 -1.90
CA CYS A 149 -8.21 -7.58 -3.04
C CYS A 149 -7.45 -8.79 -2.51
N TYR A 150 -7.99 -9.97 -2.78
CA TYR A 150 -7.26 -11.21 -2.53
C TYR A 150 -6.23 -11.42 -3.63
N LEU A 151 -5.04 -11.89 -3.25
CA LEU A 151 -4.13 -12.54 -4.18
C LEU A 151 -3.95 -13.98 -3.71
N SER A 152 -4.72 -14.89 -4.30
CA SER A 152 -4.52 -16.32 -4.11
C SER A 152 -3.36 -16.81 -4.96
N LEU A 153 -2.48 -17.64 -4.42
CA LEU A 153 -1.43 -18.29 -5.22
C LEU A 153 -1.82 -19.75 -5.40
N ILE A 154 -2.56 -20.01 -6.48
CA ILE A 154 -3.14 -21.32 -6.77
C ILE A 154 -2.33 -21.98 -7.88
N GLY A 155 -1.67 -23.09 -7.57
CA GLY A 155 -0.97 -23.90 -8.57
C GLY A 155 -0.35 -25.16 -7.94
N ARG A 156 -0.31 -26.26 -8.69
CA ARG A 156 0.65 -27.34 -8.43
C ARG A 156 1.96 -26.91 -9.09
N PHE A 157 2.86 -26.31 -8.31
CA PHE A 157 4.01 -25.60 -8.85
C PHE A 157 5.17 -26.54 -9.23
N LYS A 158 5.76 -26.33 -10.42
CA LYS A 158 7.11 -26.83 -10.74
C LYS A 158 8.09 -25.66 -10.62
N LEU A 159 8.64 -25.49 -9.42
CA LEU A 159 9.70 -24.51 -9.18
C LEU A 159 10.95 -24.83 -10.01
N ARG A 160 11.72 -23.79 -10.36
CA ARG A 160 13.05 -23.96 -10.95
C ARG A 160 13.83 -25.00 -10.15
N ARG A 161 14.47 -25.91 -10.89
CA ARG A 161 15.21 -27.13 -10.46
C ARG A 161 16.26 -26.94 -9.34
N ALA A 162 16.43 -25.73 -8.80
CA ALA A 162 17.39 -25.36 -7.77
C ALA A 162 16.83 -25.27 -6.34
N PHE A 163 15.51 -25.32 -6.12
CA PHE A 163 14.90 -25.15 -4.77
C PHE A 163 14.15 -26.40 -4.26
N THR A 164 14.41 -27.58 -4.82
CA THR A 164 13.68 -28.80 -4.42
C THR A 164 14.24 -29.38 -3.12
N THR A 165 13.42 -29.37 -2.06
CA THR A 165 13.68 -30.12 -0.82
C THR A 165 13.39 -31.61 -1.01
N SER A 166 14.25 -32.46 -0.44
CA SER A 166 14.24 -33.94 -0.57
C SER A 166 13.23 -34.67 0.35
N SER A 167 12.29 -33.97 1.00
CA SER A 167 11.39 -34.58 1.99
C SER A 167 10.08 -35.11 1.36
N SER A 168 9.68 -36.32 1.77
CA SER A 168 8.58 -37.12 1.24
C SER A 168 7.17 -36.73 1.73
N ALA A 169 7.03 -35.67 2.54
CA ALA A 169 5.73 -35.09 2.89
C ALA A 169 5.76 -33.56 2.86
N ARG A 170 5.16 -32.96 1.80
CA ARG A 170 4.98 -31.52 1.66
C ARG A 170 3.62 -31.12 2.25
N ASN A 171 3.62 -30.62 3.48
CA ASN A 171 2.42 -30.14 4.19
C ASN A 171 2.76 -29.04 5.21
N ILE A 172 1.72 -28.53 5.87
CA ILE A 172 1.81 -27.45 6.86
C ILE A 172 2.65 -27.81 8.08
N LYS A 173 2.64 -29.08 8.53
CA LYS A 173 3.54 -29.53 9.60
C LYS A 173 5.00 -29.34 9.20
N GLN A 174 5.38 -29.76 7.99
CA GLN A 174 6.76 -29.62 7.53
C GLN A 174 7.19 -28.16 7.35
N PHE A 175 6.26 -27.29 6.95
CA PHE A 175 6.47 -25.84 6.93
C PHE A 175 6.76 -25.30 8.33
N CYS A 176 5.94 -25.63 9.33
CA CYS A 176 6.16 -25.17 10.71
C CYS A 176 7.47 -25.69 11.30
N VAL A 177 7.85 -26.93 10.99
CA VAL A 177 9.17 -27.49 11.38
C VAL A 177 10.32 -26.70 10.74
N ASP A 178 10.23 -26.32 9.46
CA ASP A 178 11.24 -25.48 8.80
C ASP A 178 11.36 -24.11 9.46
N LEU A 179 10.22 -23.48 9.81
CA LEU A 179 10.21 -22.21 10.54
C LEU A 179 10.85 -22.31 11.92
N ALA A 180 10.57 -23.38 12.67
CA ALA A 180 11.16 -23.63 13.97
C ALA A 180 12.69 -23.76 13.87
N LYS A 181 13.21 -24.53 12.91
CA LYS A 181 14.66 -24.68 12.66
C LYS A 181 15.35 -23.36 12.28
N ARG A 182 14.60 -22.38 11.78
CA ARG A 182 15.10 -21.05 11.40
C ARG A 182 14.99 -20.02 12.52
N ASN A 183 14.43 -20.39 13.67
CA ASN A 183 14.06 -19.47 14.75
C ASN A 183 13.11 -18.35 14.26
N LEU A 184 12.16 -18.71 13.39
CA LEU A 184 11.18 -17.78 12.82
C LEU A 184 9.84 -17.73 13.58
N ILE A 185 9.66 -18.59 14.58
CA ILE A 185 8.46 -18.60 15.43
C ILE A 185 8.79 -17.78 16.69
N SER A 186 8.36 -16.52 16.71
CA SER A 186 8.49 -15.65 17.88
C SER A 186 7.43 -15.97 18.92
N THR A 187 6.18 -16.02 18.47
CA THR A 187 5.00 -16.41 19.27
C THR A 187 4.02 -17.15 18.38
N SER A 188 3.10 -17.90 19.00
CA SER A 188 2.03 -18.60 18.32
C SER A 188 0.74 -18.54 19.10
N HIS A 189 -0.37 -18.67 18.38
CA HIS A 189 -1.68 -18.89 18.97
C HIS A 189 -2.37 -20.09 18.33
N PRO A 190 -2.90 -21.06 19.10
CA PRO A 190 -2.66 -21.25 20.53
C PRO A 190 -1.17 -21.37 20.88
N SER A 191 -0.80 -21.05 22.12
CA SER A 191 0.60 -21.06 22.56
C SER A 191 1.22 -22.46 22.55
N ASP A 192 0.40 -23.49 22.71
CA ASP A 192 0.78 -24.91 22.71
C ASP A 192 0.58 -25.58 21.34
N VAL A 193 0.25 -24.83 20.28
CA VAL A 193 -0.10 -25.42 18.97
C VAL A 193 1.04 -26.24 18.34
N PHE A 194 2.28 -25.97 18.73
CA PHE A 194 3.48 -26.69 18.27
C PHE A 194 3.99 -27.74 19.25
N SER A 195 3.28 -27.98 20.36
CA SER A 195 3.55 -29.10 21.27
C SER A 195 3.33 -30.46 20.58
N ASP A 196 3.76 -31.53 21.25
CA ASP A 196 3.57 -32.91 20.81
C ASP A 196 4.00 -33.17 19.36
N ASP A 197 5.19 -32.68 18.98
CA ASP A 197 5.73 -32.80 17.62
C ASP A 197 4.75 -32.28 16.53
N PHE A 198 4.23 -31.07 16.74
CA PHE A 198 3.36 -30.38 15.77
C PHE A 198 2.08 -31.17 15.42
N LYS A 199 1.60 -32.03 16.32
CA LYS A 199 0.43 -32.90 16.08
C LYS A 199 -0.83 -32.10 15.79
N ALA A 200 -1.10 -31.03 16.55
CA ALA A 200 -2.27 -30.18 16.32
C ALA A 200 -2.25 -29.53 14.93
N VAL A 201 -1.09 -28.99 14.53
CA VAL A 201 -0.88 -28.37 13.21
C VAL A 201 -1.11 -29.36 12.07
N SER A 202 -0.75 -30.63 12.26
CA SER A 202 -0.95 -31.66 11.22
C SER A 202 -2.42 -31.90 10.85
N THR A 203 -3.35 -31.46 11.70
CA THR A 203 -4.80 -31.52 11.44
C THR A 203 -5.31 -30.33 10.63
N LEU A 204 -4.53 -29.26 10.51
CA LEU A 204 -4.91 -28.06 9.78
C LEU A 204 -4.81 -28.27 8.26
N PRO A 205 -5.69 -27.62 7.48
CA PRO A 205 -5.54 -27.56 6.04
C PRO A 205 -4.21 -26.92 5.62
N ASN A 206 -3.67 -27.34 4.48
CA ASN A 206 -2.43 -26.82 3.91
C ASN A 206 -2.65 -25.44 3.25
N VAL A 207 -3.24 -24.47 3.94
CA VAL A 207 -3.52 -23.13 3.43
C VAL A 207 -3.09 -22.09 4.45
N VAL A 208 -2.15 -21.23 4.05
CA VAL A 208 -1.50 -20.22 4.90
C VAL A 208 -1.80 -18.84 4.33
N TYR A 209 -2.15 -17.86 5.16
CA TYR A 209 -2.32 -16.48 4.72
C TYR A 209 -1.53 -15.45 5.52
N ALA A 210 -1.27 -14.31 4.90
CA ALA A 210 -0.84 -13.08 5.57
C ALA A 210 -1.55 -11.86 4.95
N GLY A 211 -1.83 -10.85 5.78
CA GLY A 211 -2.41 -9.58 5.36
C GLY A 211 -1.34 -8.51 5.10
N PHE A 212 -1.61 -7.63 4.13
CA PHE A 212 -0.77 -6.50 3.75
C PHE A 212 -1.65 -5.26 3.57
N ASP A 213 -1.53 -4.31 4.47
CA ASP A 213 -2.26 -3.04 4.38
C ASP A 213 -1.52 -2.07 3.43
N PRO A 214 -2.18 -1.55 2.39
CA PRO A 214 -1.61 -0.56 1.48
C PRO A 214 -1.45 0.82 2.14
N THR A 215 -0.41 0.99 2.96
CA THR A 215 -0.08 2.27 3.62
C THR A 215 0.85 3.16 2.80
N ALA A 216 1.39 2.63 1.71
CA ALA A 216 2.30 3.31 0.81
C ALA A 216 2.26 2.64 -0.57
N GLU A 217 2.73 3.33 -1.60
CA GLU A 217 2.78 2.85 -2.98
C GLU A 217 3.60 1.57 -3.23
N SER A 218 4.43 1.15 -2.27
CA SER A 218 5.31 -0.01 -2.39
C SER A 218 5.47 -0.69 -1.03
N LEU A 219 5.68 -2.00 -1.04
CA LEU A 219 6.18 -2.73 0.10
C LEU A 219 7.68 -2.44 0.30
N HIS A 220 8.21 -2.88 1.44
CA HIS A 220 9.60 -2.65 1.87
C HIS A 220 10.13 -3.90 2.59
N ILE A 221 11.41 -3.91 2.96
CA ILE A 221 12.07 -5.07 3.61
C ILE A 221 11.30 -5.63 4.83
N GLY A 222 10.61 -4.80 5.62
CA GLY A 222 9.75 -5.30 6.70
C GLY A 222 8.67 -6.30 6.22
N HIS A 223 8.05 -6.04 5.08
CA HIS A 223 7.06 -6.93 4.46
C HIS A 223 7.71 -8.13 3.76
N LEU A 224 8.97 -7.99 3.33
CA LEU A 224 9.72 -9.06 2.65
C LEU A 224 9.86 -10.30 3.52
N LEU A 225 9.95 -10.16 4.85
CA LEU A 225 10.02 -11.29 5.77
C LEU A 225 8.74 -12.13 5.73
N ILE A 226 7.58 -11.47 5.75
CA ILE A 226 6.28 -12.15 5.66
C ILE A 226 6.15 -12.83 4.29
N LEU A 227 6.52 -12.11 3.22
CA LEU A 227 6.44 -12.63 1.86
C LEU A 227 7.32 -13.85 1.64
N THR A 228 8.61 -13.78 1.97
CA THR A 228 9.52 -14.93 1.86
C THR A 228 9.00 -16.15 2.60
N ASN A 229 8.30 -15.98 3.74
CA ASN A 229 7.68 -17.07 4.47
C ASN A 229 6.36 -17.58 3.87
N LEU A 230 5.58 -16.75 3.18
CA LEU A 230 4.48 -17.22 2.31
C LEU A 230 4.99 -18.05 1.13
N PHE A 231 6.09 -17.62 0.50
CA PHE A 231 6.76 -18.39 -0.55
C PHE A 231 7.28 -19.71 -0.02
N ARG A 232 7.93 -19.70 1.14
CA ARG A 232 8.38 -20.90 1.85
C ARG A 232 7.23 -21.87 2.13
N ALA A 233 6.06 -21.39 2.56
CA ALA A 233 4.87 -22.24 2.72
C ALA A 233 4.52 -22.95 1.40
N THR A 234 4.63 -22.24 0.27
CA THR A 234 4.44 -22.81 -1.07
C THR A 234 5.49 -23.88 -1.42
N LEU A 235 6.76 -23.67 -1.07
CA LEU A 235 7.83 -24.67 -1.22
C LEU A 235 7.52 -25.97 -0.45
N HIS A 236 6.84 -25.84 0.69
CA HIS A 236 6.37 -26.95 1.52
C HIS A 236 5.00 -27.49 1.12
N GLY A 237 4.46 -27.11 -0.04
CA GLY A 237 3.20 -27.65 -0.57
C GLY A 237 1.94 -27.06 0.06
N CYS A 238 2.06 -25.98 0.83
CA CYS A 238 0.90 -25.20 1.26
C CYS A 238 0.46 -24.24 0.17
N ARG A 239 -0.84 -23.97 0.11
CA ARG A 239 -1.40 -22.85 -0.66
C ARG A 239 -1.19 -21.56 0.13
N ALA A 240 -0.44 -20.62 -0.41
CA ALA A 240 -0.24 -19.30 0.19
C ALA A 240 -1.30 -18.29 -0.30
N ILE A 241 -1.77 -17.43 0.59
CA ILE A 241 -2.70 -16.32 0.30
C ILE A 241 -2.09 -15.02 0.81
N ALA A 242 -1.86 -14.06 -0.09
CA ALA A 242 -1.51 -12.70 0.27
C ALA A 242 -2.76 -11.83 0.17
N LEU A 243 -3.29 -11.40 1.31
CA LEU A 243 -4.48 -10.55 1.37
C LEU A 243 -4.06 -9.08 1.33
N ILE A 244 -4.54 -8.31 0.35
CA ILE A 244 -4.32 -6.87 0.29
C ILE A 244 -5.51 -6.16 0.94
N GLY A 245 -5.23 -5.50 2.05
CA GLY A 245 -6.22 -4.90 2.95
C GLY A 245 -6.71 -3.53 2.50
N GLY A 246 -7.39 -3.41 1.35
CA GLY A 246 -7.90 -2.10 0.89
C GLY A 246 -8.90 -1.47 1.86
N ALA A 247 -9.73 -2.29 2.53
CA ALA A 247 -10.63 -1.85 3.59
C ALA A 247 -9.91 -1.46 4.88
N THR A 248 -9.03 -2.36 5.34
CA THR A 248 -8.31 -2.25 6.60
C THR A 248 -7.34 -1.08 6.58
N ALA A 249 -6.78 -0.72 5.41
CA ALA A 249 -6.00 0.49 5.23
C ALA A 249 -6.80 1.78 5.41
N ARG A 250 -8.08 1.82 5.02
CA ARG A 250 -8.96 2.98 5.24
C ARG A 250 -9.33 3.14 6.71
N VAL A 251 -9.35 2.04 7.46
CA VAL A 251 -9.58 2.03 8.91
C VAL A 251 -8.29 2.43 9.67
N GLY A 252 -7.16 1.85 9.27
CA GLY A 252 -5.84 2.08 9.86
C GLY A 252 -5.54 1.15 11.03
N ASP A 253 -4.53 0.30 10.88
CA ASP A 253 -4.04 -0.57 11.95
C ASP A 253 -3.31 0.25 13.05
N PRO A 254 -3.75 0.19 14.32
CA PRO A 254 -3.11 0.90 15.43
C PRO A 254 -1.88 0.21 16.01
N SER A 255 -1.54 -1.01 15.57
CA SER A 255 -0.48 -1.83 16.18
C SER A 255 0.92 -1.25 15.96
N GLY A 256 1.70 -1.17 17.04
CA GLY A 256 3.10 -0.71 16.99
C GLY A 256 3.31 0.78 16.70
N HIS A 257 2.25 1.61 16.71
CA HIS A 257 2.29 3.06 16.49
C HIS A 257 1.90 3.84 17.76
N ILE A 258 2.61 4.94 18.03
CA ILE A 258 2.38 5.81 19.20
C ILE A 258 1.50 7.03 18.83
N THR A 259 1.45 7.38 17.54
CA THR A 259 0.71 8.52 17.00
C THR A 259 -0.35 8.05 16.01
N ASP A 260 -1.40 8.85 15.84
CA ASP A 260 -2.44 8.62 14.84
C ASP A 260 -1.85 8.57 13.42
N ARG A 261 -2.50 7.80 12.55
CA ARG A 261 -2.07 7.68 11.15
C ARG A 261 -2.36 8.95 10.37
N VAL A 262 -1.49 9.24 9.40
CA VAL A 262 -1.77 10.23 8.36
C VAL A 262 -2.92 9.70 7.51
N ILE A 263 -3.97 10.50 7.37
CA ILE A 263 -5.14 10.17 6.55
C ILE A 263 -4.71 10.19 5.08
N VAL A 264 -4.81 9.05 4.42
CA VAL A 264 -4.58 8.88 2.98
C VAL A 264 -5.94 8.89 2.29
N SER A 265 -6.06 9.55 1.13
CA SER A 265 -7.33 9.56 0.41
C SER A 265 -7.71 8.18 -0.12
N ASP A 266 -9.01 7.89 -0.24
CA ASP A 266 -9.49 6.61 -0.78
C ASP A 266 -8.92 6.30 -2.18
N HIS A 267 -8.81 7.34 -3.02
CA HIS A 267 -8.22 7.23 -4.35
C HIS A 267 -6.74 6.83 -4.31
N GLU A 268 -5.96 7.38 -3.37
CA GLU A 268 -4.57 6.96 -3.17
C GLU A 268 -4.47 5.52 -2.67
N ILE A 269 -5.34 5.11 -1.74
CA ILE A 269 -5.39 3.72 -1.25
C ILE A 269 -5.67 2.77 -2.41
N ASP A 270 -6.63 3.07 -3.28
CA ASP A 270 -6.95 2.24 -4.44
C ASP A 270 -5.76 2.14 -5.41
N GLN A 271 -5.02 3.24 -5.62
CA GLN A 271 -3.77 3.19 -6.38
C GLN A 271 -2.70 2.33 -5.71
N TYR A 272 -2.58 2.40 -4.38
CA TYR A 272 -1.61 1.62 -3.62
C TYR A 272 -1.95 0.13 -3.68
N VAL A 273 -3.23 -0.24 -3.61
CA VAL A 273 -3.72 -1.61 -3.78
C VAL A 273 -3.24 -2.17 -5.13
N GLU A 274 -3.48 -1.47 -6.23
CA GLU A 274 -3.08 -1.95 -7.56
C GLU A 274 -1.55 -2.01 -7.73
N LYS A 275 -0.80 -1.03 -7.19
CA LYS A 275 0.68 -1.06 -7.19
C LYS A 275 1.24 -2.23 -6.39
N ILE A 276 0.72 -2.48 -5.19
CA ILE A 276 1.13 -3.61 -4.34
C ILE A 276 0.73 -4.93 -5.00
N LYS A 277 -0.46 -5.02 -5.59
CA LYS A 277 -0.89 -6.19 -6.35
C LYS A 277 0.11 -6.53 -7.46
N PHE A 278 0.46 -5.55 -8.30
CA PHE A 278 1.46 -5.73 -9.35
C PHE A 278 2.82 -6.15 -8.79
N GLN A 279 3.26 -5.51 -7.70
CA GLN A 279 4.51 -5.85 -7.04
C GLN A 279 4.54 -7.29 -6.55
N LEU A 280 3.48 -7.77 -5.88
CA LEU A 280 3.37 -9.16 -5.46
C LEU A 280 3.44 -10.11 -6.65
N MET A 281 2.69 -9.84 -7.73
CA MET A 281 2.76 -10.66 -8.95
C MET A 281 4.18 -10.72 -9.54
N LYS A 282 4.91 -9.59 -9.58
CA LYS A 282 6.32 -9.54 -10.02
C LYS A 282 7.21 -10.43 -9.15
N LEU A 283 7.09 -10.35 -7.82
CA LEU A 283 7.86 -11.20 -6.89
C LEU A 283 7.63 -12.68 -7.16
N PHE A 284 6.38 -13.09 -7.39
CA PHE A 284 6.05 -14.50 -7.67
C PHE A 284 6.59 -14.98 -9.02
N ASN A 285 6.48 -14.17 -10.06
CA ASN A 285 7.03 -14.49 -11.38
C ASN A 285 8.56 -14.61 -11.38
N ASN A 286 9.27 -13.97 -10.43
CA ASN A 286 10.72 -14.09 -10.32
C ASN A 286 11.21 -15.46 -9.82
N VAL A 287 10.33 -16.26 -9.19
CA VAL A 287 10.67 -17.58 -8.61
C VAL A 287 9.89 -18.75 -9.20
N SER A 288 8.76 -18.50 -9.87
CA SER A 288 7.93 -19.52 -10.51
C SER A 288 7.70 -19.19 -11.99
N ASP A 289 7.82 -20.21 -12.85
CA ASP A 289 7.50 -20.11 -14.28
C ASP A 289 5.99 -20.35 -14.55
N ASP A 290 5.23 -20.79 -13.53
CA ASP A 290 3.79 -21.05 -13.64
C ASP A 290 2.96 -19.76 -13.55
N ASN A 291 1.93 -19.66 -14.41
CA ASN A 291 0.98 -18.54 -14.42
C ASN A 291 0.23 -18.43 -13.09
N ILE A 292 0.38 -17.31 -12.40
CA ILE A 292 -0.33 -17.01 -11.16
C ILE A 292 -1.80 -16.69 -11.49
N GLN A 293 -2.72 -17.42 -10.86
CA GLN A 293 -4.13 -17.04 -10.85
C GLN A 293 -4.42 -16.03 -9.74
N SER A 294 -4.53 -14.75 -10.08
CA SER A 294 -5.06 -13.74 -9.15
C SER A 294 -6.59 -13.81 -9.16
N ASN A 295 -7.19 -14.26 -8.06
CA ASN A 295 -8.63 -14.16 -7.83
C ASN A 295 -8.93 -12.83 -7.12
N LYS A 296 -9.63 -11.91 -7.79
CA LYS A 296 -10.19 -10.72 -7.13
C LYS A 296 -11.54 -11.10 -6.51
N ASP A 297 -11.60 -11.35 -5.21
CA ASP A 297 -12.88 -11.41 -4.48
C ASP A 297 -13.13 -10.09 -3.77
N LEU A 298 -14.28 -9.47 -4.03
CA LEU A 298 -14.69 -8.24 -3.37
C LEU A 298 -15.59 -8.58 -2.18
N LEU A 299 -15.19 -8.18 -0.97
CA LEU A 299 -16.08 -8.27 0.20
C LEU A 299 -16.85 -6.95 0.32
N ILE A 300 -18.14 -6.98 -0.05
CA ILE A 300 -19.09 -5.89 0.22
C ILE A 300 -19.85 -6.26 1.48
N MET A 301 -19.80 -5.38 2.49
CA MET A 301 -20.54 -5.55 3.74
C MET A 301 -21.33 -4.28 4.04
N SER A 302 -22.64 -4.42 4.29
CA SER A 302 -23.45 -3.29 4.76
C SER A 302 -23.17 -2.97 6.23
N SER A 303 -23.50 -1.76 6.67
CA SER A 303 -23.36 -1.37 8.09
C SER A 303 -24.13 -2.30 9.03
N ILE A 304 -25.29 -2.81 8.61
CA ILE A 304 -26.07 -3.78 9.40
C ILE A 304 -25.33 -5.12 9.51
N GLN A 305 -24.79 -5.63 8.39
CA GLN A 305 -23.99 -6.86 8.40
C GLN A 305 -22.72 -6.70 9.24
N PHE A 306 -22.10 -5.53 9.23
CA PHE A 306 -20.98 -5.23 10.11
C PHE A 306 -21.39 -5.25 11.57
N LEU A 307 -22.52 -4.61 11.93
CA LEU A 307 -23.04 -4.66 13.30
C LEU A 307 -23.39 -6.09 13.74
N GLU A 308 -23.87 -6.95 12.83
CA GLU A 308 -24.09 -8.37 13.12
C GLU A 308 -22.78 -9.10 13.46
N VAL A 309 -21.68 -8.78 12.75
CA VAL A 309 -20.35 -9.28 13.10
C VAL A 309 -19.90 -8.74 14.46
N CYS A 310 -20.09 -7.44 14.73
CA CYS A 310 -19.71 -6.81 15.99
C CYS A 310 -20.38 -7.44 17.22
N ARG A 311 -21.59 -8.02 17.09
CA ARG A 311 -22.27 -8.74 18.19
C ARG A 311 -21.45 -9.90 18.75
N ASP A 312 -20.51 -10.43 17.96
CA ASP A 312 -19.68 -11.54 18.40
C ASP A 312 -18.48 -11.13 19.24
N PHE A 313 -18.13 -9.84 19.23
CA PHE A 313 -16.98 -9.27 19.93
C PHE A 313 -17.45 -8.57 21.21
N ARG A 314 -16.91 -9.00 22.34
CA ARG A 314 -17.22 -8.34 23.63
C ARG A 314 -16.26 -7.18 23.84
N LEU A 315 -16.83 -6.01 24.13
CA LEU A 315 -16.06 -4.78 24.35
C LEU A 315 -14.97 -4.96 25.43
N GLY A 316 -15.27 -5.68 26.52
CA GLY A 316 -14.30 -5.92 27.58
C GLY A 316 -13.09 -6.74 27.14
N ASP A 317 -13.25 -7.69 26.22
CA ASP A 317 -12.14 -8.47 25.65
C ASP A 317 -11.30 -7.61 24.72
N MET A 318 -11.95 -6.85 23.84
CA MET A 318 -11.31 -5.92 22.92
C MET A 318 -10.45 -4.86 23.63
N LEU A 319 -10.91 -4.35 24.79
CA LEU A 319 -10.18 -3.40 25.62
C LEU A 319 -8.98 -4.01 26.36
N ARG A 320 -8.96 -5.34 26.55
CA ARG A 320 -7.87 -6.06 27.21
C ARG A 320 -6.68 -6.33 26.30
N LEU A 321 -6.85 -6.21 24.98
CA LEU A 321 -5.74 -6.34 24.04
C LEU A 321 -4.58 -5.43 24.44
N GLY A 322 -3.38 -5.99 24.50
CA GLY A 322 -2.21 -5.31 25.07
C GLY A 322 -1.92 -3.96 24.40
N MET A 323 -2.12 -3.88 23.08
CA MET A 323 -1.95 -2.63 22.32
C MET A 323 -2.99 -1.55 22.66
N VAL A 324 -4.27 -1.94 22.82
CA VAL A 324 -5.36 -1.03 23.20
C VAL A 324 -5.10 -0.53 24.61
N LYS A 325 -4.76 -1.44 25.52
CA LYS A 325 -4.44 -1.10 26.91
C LYS A 325 -3.26 -0.14 27.03
N SER A 326 -2.21 -0.30 26.21
CA SER A 326 -1.07 0.63 26.22
C SER A 326 -1.49 2.02 25.77
N ARG A 327 -2.13 2.17 24.60
CA ARG A 327 -2.55 3.49 24.08
C ARG A 327 -3.55 4.21 24.99
N MET A 328 -4.44 3.46 25.63
CA MET A 328 -5.38 4.01 26.62
C MET A 328 -4.67 4.50 27.88
N ARG A 329 -3.61 3.81 28.34
CA ARG A 329 -2.81 4.22 29.51
C ARG A 329 -1.91 5.42 29.20
N ASP A 330 -1.33 5.44 28.00
CA ASP A 330 -0.33 6.44 27.60
C ASP A 330 -0.98 7.80 27.21
N GLY A 331 -2.32 7.91 27.30
CA GLY A 331 -3.07 9.15 27.15
C GLY A 331 -3.33 9.58 25.70
N SER A 332 -2.77 8.86 24.70
CA SER A 332 -3.03 9.14 23.28
C SER A 332 -4.47 8.82 22.87
N GLY A 333 -5.14 7.93 23.62
CA GLY A 333 -6.43 7.37 23.21
C GLY A 333 -6.33 6.53 21.94
N LEU A 334 -7.49 6.08 21.46
CA LEU A 334 -7.70 5.44 20.16
C LEU A 334 -8.99 6.00 19.56
N SER A 335 -8.99 6.24 18.26
CA SER A 335 -10.23 6.52 17.54
C SER A 335 -11.13 5.27 17.53
N CYS A 336 -12.45 5.48 17.38
CA CYS A 336 -13.40 4.37 17.25
C CYS A 336 -13.05 3.48 16.03
N THR A 337 -12.61 4.10 14.94
CA THR A 337 -12.21 3.43 13.71
C THR A 337 -11.03 2.48 13.95
N GLU A 338 -9.93 2.98 14.56
CA GLU A 338 -8.78 2.15 14.93
C GLU A 338 -9.16 1.03 15.90
N PHE A 339 -10.06 1.29 16.87
CA PHE A 339 -10.52 0.27 17.80
C PHE A 339 -11.28 -0.87 17.13
N LEU A 340 -12.05 -0.57 16.08
CA LEU A 340 -12.81 -1.55 15.30
C LEU A 340 -11.95 -2.33 14.30
N TYR A 341 -10.70 -1.94 14.06
CA TYR A 341 -9.78 -2.63 13.15
C TYR A 341 -9.66 -4.14 13.42
N GLN A 342 -9.57 -4.53 14.70
CA GLN A 342 -9.49 -5.93 15.11
C GLN A 342 -10.68 -6.78 14.62
N ILE A 343 -11.86 -6.18 14.47
CA ILE A 343 -13.06 -6.87 13.98
C ILE A 343 -12.92 -7.13 12.48
N PHE A 344 -12.48 -6.14 11.71
CA PHE A 344 -12.25 -6.29 10.27
C PHE A 344 -11.24 -7.41 9.99
N GLN A 345 -10.09 -7.38 10.64
CA GLN A 345 -9.05 -8.40 10.43
C GLN A 345 -9.50 -9.81 10.88
N SER A 346 -10.24 -9.90 11.98
CA SER A 346 -10.82 -11.17 12.45
C SER A 346 -11.85 -11.72 11.45
N TYR A 347 -12.67 -10.85 10.87
CA TYR A 347 -13.66 -11.22 9.87
C TYR A 347 -13.02 -11.67 8.56
N ASP A 348 -11.92 -11.04 8.13
CA ASP A 348 -11.13 -11.47 6.98
C ASP A 348 -10.65 -12.91 7.15
N TRP A 349 -10.08 -13.24 8.31
CA TRP A 349 -9.63 -14.60 8.57
C TRP A 349 -10.81 -15.58 8.53
N TYR A 350 -11.94 -15.22 9.14
CA TYR A 350 -13.14 -16.06 9.09
C TYR A 350 -13.62 -16.29 7.65
N ARG A 351 -13.64 -15.27 6.80
CA ARG A 351 -13.99 -15.41 5.37
C ARG A 351 -13.02 -16.35 4.65
N LEU A 352 -11.72 -16.18 4.87
CA LEU A 352 -10.70 -17.07 4.30
C LEU A 352 -10.85 -18.52 4.81
N SER A 353 -11.21 -18.70 6.09
CA SER A 353 -11.47 -20.03 6.66
C SER A 353 -12.69 -20.70 6.03
N ARG A 354 -13.73 -19.93 5.69
CA ARG A 354 -14.96 -20.44 5.09
C ARG A 354 -14.80 -20.71 3.59
N ASP A 355 -14.24 -19.74 2.86
CA ASP A 355 -14.20 -19.74 1.40
C ASP A 355 -12.99 -20.54 0.86
N TYR A 356 -11.90 -20.57 1.63
CA TYR A 356 -10.63 -21.17 1.21
C TYR A 356 -10.09 -22.24 2.16
N ASN A 357 -10.83 -22.59 3.22
CA ASN A 357 -10.37 -23.52 4.27
C ASN A 357 -9.03 -23.07 4.90
N CYS A 358 -8.78 -21.75 4.96
CA CYS A 358 -7.56 -21.20 5.52
C CYS A 358 -7.69 -21.02 7.03
N HIS A 359 -7.04 -21.92 7.76
CA HIS A 359 -7.01 -21.95 9.22
C HIS A 359 -5.62 -21.64 9.79
N PHE A 360 -4.71 -21.10 8.97
CA PHE A 360 -3.36 -20.74 9.41
C PHE A 360 -2.96 -19.33 8.96
N GLN A 361 -2.59 -18.47 9.91
CA GLN A 361 -2.16 -17.08 9.67
C GLN A 361 -0.69 -16.85 10.04
N ILE A 362 0.01 -16.05 9.26
CA ILE A 362 1.34 -15.54 9.62
C ILE A 362 1.38 -14.02 9.54
N GLY A 363 2.20 -13.37 10.37
CA GLY A 363 2.51 -11.95 10.23
C GLY A 363 3.54 -11.48 11.26
N GLY A 364 3.62 -10.16 11.49
CA GLY A 364 4.56 -9.58 12.44
C GLY A 364 4.17 -9.80 13.91
N ASN A 365 5.13 -9.68 14.82
CA ASN A 365 4.89 -9.80 16.28
C ASN A 365 4.00 -8.69 16.85
N ASP A 366 3.86 -7.58 16.15
CA ASP A 366 2.91 -6.51 16.45
C ASP A 366 1.43 -6.89 16.21
N GLN A 367 1.17 -7.98 15.47
CA GLN A 367 -0.18 -8.41 15.10
C GLN A 367 -0.81 -9.43 16.06
N LEU A 368 -0.08 -9.90 17.08
CA LEU A 368 -0.50 -11.03 17.92
C LEU A 368 -1.91 -10.85 18.50
N GLY A 369 -2.22 -9.66 19.02
CA GLY A 369 -3.54 -9.38 19.60
C GLY A 369 -4.69 -9.48 18.60
N HIS A 370 -4.44 -9.17 17.32
CA HIS A 370 -5.45 -9.34 16.27
C HIS A 370 -5.59 -10.80 15.84
N PHE A 371 -4.50 -11.58 15.88
CA PHE A 371 -4.56 -13.01 15.60
C PHE A 371 -5.36 -13.76 16.66
N ASP A 372 -5.20 -13.39 17.93
CA ASP A 372 -6.00 -13.96 19.03
C ASP A 372 -7.50 -13.71 18.80
N ALA A 373 -7.87 -12.47 18.45
CA ALA A 373 -9.26 -12.11 18.14
C ALA A 373 -9.82 -12.90 16.94
N GLY A 374 -9.01 -13.07 15.89
CA GLY A 374 -9.41 -13.84 14.71
C GLY A 374 -9.57 -15.35 15.01
N TYR A 375 -8.66 -15.92 15.80
CA TYR A 375 -8.75 -17.30 16.26
C TYR A 375 -10.03 -17.55 17.06
N ASP A 376 -10.30 -16.69 18.06
CA ASP A 376 -11.49 -16.82 18.91
C ASP A 376 -12.77 -16.68 18.09
N TYR A 377 -12.79 -15.75 17.14
CA TYR A 377 -13.93 -15.55 16.24
C TYR A 377 -14.19 -16.79 15.36
N ILE A 378 -13.16 -17.37 14.74
CA ILE A 378 -13.31 -18.59 13.93
C ILE A 378 -13.75 -19.77 14.78
N LYS A 379 -13.15 -19.95 15.96
CA LYS A 379 -13.50 -21.03 16.88
C LYS A 379 -14.96 -20.92 17.31
N LYS A 380 -15.42 -19.71 17.63
CA LYS A 380 -16.82 -19.44 17.98
C LYS A 380 -17.78 -19.74 16.82
N LYS A 381 -17.42 -19.38 15.59
CA LYS A 381 -18.29 -19.55 14.41
C LYS A 381 -18.31 -20.97 13.85
N THR A 382 -17.19 -21.68 13.93
CA THR A 382 -17.00 -22.93 13.19
C THR A 382 -16.71 -24.13 14.07
N GLY A 383 -16.30 -23.92 15.33
CA GLY A 383 -15.79 -24.97 16.21
C GLY A 383 -14.46 -25.59 15.77
N LYS A 384 -13.88 -25.13 14.65
CA LYS A 384 -12.63 -25.66 14.09
C LYS A 384 -11.41 -25.03 14.75
N LEU A 385 -10.32 -25.79 14.82
CA LEU A 385 -9.01 -25.28 15.20
C LEU A 385 -8.49 -24.35 14.09
N SER A 386 -7.94 -23.21 14.51
CA SER A 386 -7.10 -22.34 13.70
C SER A 386 -5.78 -22.12 14.42
N ALA A 387 -4.76 -21.67 13.71
CA ALA A 387 -3.47 -21.34 14.31
C ALA A 387 -2.84 -20.11 13.67
N SER A 388 -2.05 -19.37 14.44
CA SER A 388 -1.28 -18.25 13.93
C SER A 388 0.14 -18.28 14.46
N ILE A 389 1.04 -17.64 13.72
CA ILE A 389 2.40 -17.35 14.18
C ILE A 389 2.79 -15.91 13.90
N CYS A 390 3.56 -15.37 14.83
CA CYS A 390 4.27 -14.13 14.65
C CYS A 390 5.72 -14.40 14.29
N LEU A 391 6.17 -13.78 13.21
CA LEU A 391 7.55 -13.72 12.79
C LEU A 391 8.31 -12.68 13.64
N PRO A 392 9.62 -12.87 13.87
CA PRO A 392 10.40 -11.96 14.69
C PRO A 392 10.45 -10.55 14.08
N LEU A 393 10.48 -9.55 14.94
CA LEU A 393 10.76 -8.18 14.51
C LEU A 393 12.24 -8.08 14.11
N LEU A 394 12.49 -7.57 12.90
CA LEU A 394 13.84 -7.32 12.45
C LEU A 394 14.39 -6.09 13.16
N THR A 395 15.33 -6.28 14.08
CA THR A 395 16.04 -5.19 14.77
C THR A 395 17.54 -5.27 14.50
N ASP A 396 18.23 -4.13 14.55
CA ASP A 396 19.69 -4.08 14.59
C ASP A 396 20.22 -4.32 16.01
N ALA A 397 21.55 -4.34 16.16
CA ALA A 397 22.22 -4.55 17.45
C ALA A 397 21.89 -3.45 18.49
N GLN A 398 21.33 -2.33 18.04
CA GLN A 398 20.88 -1.21 18.85
C GLN A 398 19.36 -1.25 19.12
N GLY A 399 18.67 -2.31 18.69
CA GLY A 399 17.23 -2.49 18.86
C GLY A 399 16.37 -1.69 17.88
N LYS A 400 16.96 -1.01 16.88
CA LYS A 400 16.21 -0.23 15.89
C LYS A 400 15.65 -1.13 14.79
N LYS A 401 14.39 -0.92 14.38
CA LYS A 401 13.75 -1.67 13.30
C LYS A 401 14.57 -1.59 12.00
N LEU A 402 14.92 -2.75 11.44
CA LEU A 402 15.75 -2.94 10.25
C LEU A 402 15.13 -2.32 8.97
N SER A 403 13.81 -2.12 8.96
CA SER A 403 13.08 -1.44 7.88
C SER A 403 13.41 0.04 7.77
N LYS A 404 13.89 0.68 8.85
CA LYS A 404 14.32 2.07 8.85
C LYS A 404 15.84 2.11 8.77
N THR A 405 16.39 2.77 7.76
CA THR A 405 17.84 3.01 7.75
C THR A 405 18.24 3.84 8.97
N SER A 406 19.48 3.69 9.45
CA SER A 406 19.90 4.18 10.76
C SER A 406 19.85 5.71 10.91
N LYS A 407 19.73 6.51 9.83
CA LYS A 407 19.66 7.99 9.85
C LYS A 407 18.76 8.50 8.74
N GLU A 408 17.65 9.15 9.08
CA GLU A 408 16.78 9.99 8.21
C GLU A 408 16.36 9.45 6.82
N GLY A 409 16.87 8.30 6.40
CA GLY A 409 16.66 7.67 5.12
C GLY A 409 15.51 6.70 5.24
N GLY A 410 14.55 6.87 4.34
CA GLY A 410 13.31 6.12 4.29
C GLY A 410 13.48 4.60 4.23
N ASN A 411 12.35 3.91 4.09
CA ASN A 411 12.33 2.46 4.01
C ASN A 411 13.16 1.95 2.83
N ILE A 412 13.76 0.76 2.95
CA ILE A 412 14.29 0.04 1.79
C ILE A 412 13.11 -0.60 1.06
N TRP A 413 12.69 0.02 -0.04
CA TRP A 413 11.51 -0.36 -0.79
C TRP A 413 11.81 -1.53 -1.72
N LEU A 414 10.77 -2.29 -2.07
CA LEU A 414 10.86 -3.37 -3.06
C LEU A 414 10.68 -2.85 -4.50
N ASP A 415 10.12 -1.65 -4.67
CA ASP A 415 10.01 -0.97 -5.97
C ASP A 415 11.37 -0.36 -6.38
N GLU A 416 11.86 -0.75 -7.55
CA GLU A 416 13.14 -0.30 -8.10
C GLU A 416 13.23 1.20 -8.35
N ARG A 417 12.09 1.88 -8.52
CA ARG A 417 12.01 3.34 -8.68
C ARG A 417 12.29 4.07 -7.37
N LYS A 418 11.97 3.44 -6.23
CA LYS A 418 12.18 3.98 -4.89
C LYS A 418 13.50 3.50 -4.27
N THR A 419 13.90 2.26 -4.55
CA THR A 419 15.20 1.73 -4.15
C THR A 419 15.77 0.90 -5.29
N SER A 420 16.86 1.37 -5.89
CA SER A 420 17.48 0.67 -7.02
C SER A 420 17.94 -0.74 -6.65
N PRO A 421 18.02 -1.67 -7.63
CA PRO A 421 18.55 -3.01 -7.40
C PRO A 421 19.95 -2.99 -6.79
N PHE A 422 20.79 -2.01 -7.18
CA PHE A 422 22.12 -1.80 -6.59
C PHE A 422 22.03 -1.45 -5.10
N THR A 423 21.22 -0.45 -4.72
CA THR A 423 21.07 -0.05 -3.32
C THR A 423 20.47 -1.19 -2.48
N PHE A 424 19.50 -1.92 -3.02
CA PHE A 424 18.93 -3.11 -2.37
C PHE A 424 19.98 -4.22 -2.16
N TYR A 425 20.77 -4.53 -3.19
CA TYR A 425 21.86 -5.50 -3.11
C TYR A 425 22.92 -5.09 -2.07
N GLN A 426 23.35 -3.83 -2.10
CA GLN A 426 24.34 -3.29 -1.17
C GLN A 426 23.82 -3.28 0.27
N TYR A 427 22.52 -3.05 0.49
CA TYR A 427 21.93 -3.08 1.82
C TYR A 427 22.18 -4.40 2.57
N PHE A 428 21.98 -5.54 1.90
CA PHE A 428 22.27 -6.85 2.48
C PHE A 428 23.77 -7.14 2.47
N ARG A 429 24.47 -6.80 1.38
CA ARG A 429 25.91 -7.08 1.25
C ARG A 429 26.76 -6.37 2.31
N GLN A 430 26.31 -5.21 2.80
CA GLN A 430 27.05 -4.40 3.76
C GLN A 430 26.70 -4.70 5.23
N LYS A 431 25.85 -5.70 5.51
CA LYS A 431 25.53 -6.10 6.88
C LYS A 431 26.76 -6.67 7.60
N PRO A 432 26.94 -6.38 8.90
CA PRO A 432 28.02 -6.97 9.68
C PRO A 432 27.83 -8.50 9.79
N ASP A 433 28.93 -9.22 9.98
CA ASP A 433 28.94 -10.69 10.09
C ASP A 433 27.97 -11.19 11.18
N SER A 434 27.86 -10.48 12.30
CA SER A 434 26.93 -10.82 13.39
C SER A 434 25.44 -10.68 13.01
N ALA A 435 25.11 -9.79 12.07
CA ALA A 435 23.73 -9.54 11.67
C ALA A 435 23.31 -10.38 10.45
N ILE A 436 24.25 -10.74 9.57
CA ILE A 436 23.88 -11.43 8.32
C ILE A 436 23.43 -12.87 8.55
N VAL A 437 24.03 -13.58 9.54
CA VAL A 437 23.72 -14.98 9.80
C VAL A 437 22.24 -15.19 10.20
N PRO A 438 21.66 -14.44 11.15
CA PRO A 438 20.22 -14.49 11.40
C PRO A 438 19.38 -14.12 10.17
N LEU A 439 19.78 -13.09 9.42
CA LEU A 439 19.06 -12.66 8.22
C LEU A 439 19.05 -13.74 7.13
N LEU A 440 20.11 -14.53 7.02
CA LEU A 440 20.18 -15.67 6.10
C LEU A 440 19.10 -16.70 6.43
N ARG A 441 18.96 -17.09 7.71
CA ARG A 441 17.91 -18.02 8.15
C ARG A 441 16.50 -17.46 7.93
N TYR A 442 16.33 -16.16 8.16
CA TYR A 442 15.02 -15.50 8.08
C TYR A 442 14.50 -15.35 6.65
N PHE A 443 15.37 -14.92 5.73
CA PHE A 443 14.96 -14.50 4.39
C PHE A 443 15.26 -15.53 3.31
N SER A 444 16.30 -16.37 3.46
CA SER A 444 16.72 -17.28 2.39
C SER A 444 15.70 -18.38 2.12
N LEU A 445 15.40 -18.63 0.84
CA LEU A 445 14.52 -19.70 0.39
C LEU A 445 15.27 -21.03 0.17
N ARG A 446 16.59 -21.05 0.40
CA ARG A 446 17.41 -22.27 0.43
C ARG A 446 16.97 -23.23 1.54
N THR A 447 17.32 -24.49 1.36
CA THR A 447 17.14 -25.54 2.38
C THR A 447 17.94 -25.24 3.64
N ILE A 448 17.57 -25.86 4.77
CA ILE A 448 18.31 -25.69 6.03
C ILE A 448 19.74 -26.16 5.87
N GLU A 449 19.94 -27.26 5.17
CA GLU A 449 21.24 -27.89 4.95
C GLU A 449 22.16 -26.97 4.13
N GLU A 450 21.63 -26.32 3.08
CA GLU A 450 22.38 -25.32 2.31
C GLU A 450 22.72 -24.07 3.14
N ILE A 451 21.82 -23.65 4.03
CA ILE A 451 22.07 -22.50 4.91
C ILE A 451 23.14 -22.83 5.92
N GLU A 452 23.09 -24.01 6.55
CA GLU A 452 24.11 -24.48 7.48
C GLU A 452 25.49 -24.58 6.81
N GLU A 453 25.55 -24.98 5.53
CA GLU A 453 26.80 -24.97 4.77
C GLU A 453 27.33 -23.55 4.56
N ILE A 454 26.48 -22.61 4.14
CA ILE A 454 26.86 -21.20 3.98
C ILE A 454 27.32 -20.61 5.33
N GLU A 455 26.66 -20.96 6.43
CA GLU A 455 27.05 -20.54 7.77
C GLU A 455 28.42 -21.10 8.17
N ARG A 456 28.69 -22.38 7.92
CA ARG A 456 30.01 -22.99 8.16
C ARG A 456 31.11 -22.29 7.34
N GLU A 457 30.87 -22.09 6.05
CA GLU A 457 31.82 -21.41 5.16
C GLU A 457 32.07 -19.97 5.62
N HIS A 458 31.01 -19.26 6.01
CA HIS A 458 31.09 -17.89 6.52
C HIS A 458 31.90 -17.80 7.81
N GLN A 459 31.67 -18.70 8.77
CA GLN A 459 32.41 -18.73 10.03
C GLN A 459 33.90 -19.07 9.82
N ALA A 460 34.22 -19.96 8.87
CA ALA A 460 35.59 -20.24 8.49
C ALA A 460 36.29 -19.06 7.78
N ASN A 461 35.53 -18.10 7.26
CA ASN A 461 36.02 -17.02 6.41
C ASN A 461 35.44 -15.64 6.79
N LEU A 462 35.44 -15.31 8.09
CA LEU A 462 34.97 -14.02 8.56
C LEU A 462 35.65 -12.85 7.83
N GLY A 463 34.88 -11.84 7.46
CA GLY A 463 35.36 -10.72 6.65
C GLY A 463 35.45 -10.97 5.14
N LYS A 464 35.26 -12.21 4.63
CA LYS A 464 35.18 -12.49 3.17
C LYS A 464 33.79 -12.36 2.56
N TRP A 465 32.78 -12.05 3.38
CA TRP A 465 31.42 -11.68 2.96
C TRP A 465 30.62 -12.81 2.30
N VAL A 466 30.92 -14.07 2.62
CA VAL A 466 30.27 -15.26 2.05
C VAL A 466 28.74 -15.21 2.20
N ALA A 467 28.24 -15.13 3.44
CA ALA A 467 26.79 -15.09 3.70
C ALA A 467 26.14 -13.82 3.14
N GLN A 468 26.83 -12.67 3.22
CA GLN A 468 26.36 -11.39 2.71
C GLN A 468 26.11 -11.43 1.22
N GLU A 469 27.06 -11.96 0.45
CA GLU A 469 26.95 -12.06 -1.00
C GLU A 469 25.84 -13.04 -1.38
N LYS A 470 25.82 -14.25 -0.78
CA LYS A 470 24.79 -15.26 -1.09
C LYS A 470 23.37 -14.78 -0.79
N LEU A 471 23.17 -14.06 0.31
CA LEU A 471 21.86 -13.52 0.66
C LEU A 471 21.49 -12.32 -0.23
N ALA A 472 22.42 -11.40 -0.47
CA ALA A 472 22.18 -10.24 -1.32
C ALA A 472 21.83 -10.67 -2.75
N GLU A 473 22.53 -11.67 -3.30
CA GLU A 473 22.23 -12.23 -4.62
C GLU A 473 20.83 -12.83 -4.68
N GLU A 474 20.49 -13.68 -3.71
CA GLU A 474 19.20 -14.38 -3.68
C GLU A 474 18.04 -13.38 -3.56
N LEU A 475 18.11 -12.44 -2.62
CA LEU A 475 17.03 -11.49 -2.40
C LEU A 475 16.92 -10.47 -3.53
N THR A 476 18.03 -10.02 -4.10
CA THR A 476 17.98 -9.10 -5.25
C THR A 476 17.38 -9.81 -6.46
N LYS A 477 17.70 -11.09 -6.68
CA LYS A 477 17.07 -11.89 -7.74
C LYS A 477 15.59 -12.12 -7.48
N PHE A 478 15.21 -12.37 -6.23
CA PHE A 478 13.82 -12.54 -5.83
C PHE A 478 13.00 -11.26 -6.03
N VAL A 479 13.55 -10.09 -5.67
CA VAL A 479 12.82 -8.81 -5.75
C VAL A 479 12.87 -8.18 -7.14
N HIS A 480 14.06 -8.10 -7.73
CA HIS A 480 14.33 -7.36 -8.98
C HIS A 480 14.62 -8.28 -10.18
N GLY A 481 14.44 -9.59 -10.03
CA GLY A 481 14.67 -10.56 -11.09
C GLY A 481 16.15 -10.76 -11.43
N SER A 482 16.41 -11.60 -12.44
CA SER A 482 17.78 -11.93 -12.86
C SER A 482 18.50 -10.74 -13.49
N ASN A 483 17.77 -9.87 -14.19
CA ASN A 483 18.32 -8.65 -14.78
C ASN A 483 18.73 -7.65 -13.69
N GLY A 484 17.85 -7.40 -12.70
CA GLY A 484 18.18 -6.52 -11.57
C GLY A 484 19.39 -7.01 -10.77
N LEU A 485 19.52 -8.33 -10.55
CA LEU A 485 20.72 -8.89 -9.93
C LEU A 485 21.98 -8.66 -10.79
N LYS A 486 21.92 -8.96 -12.09
CA LYS A 486 23.05 -8.76 -13.00
C LYS A 486 23.52 -7.31 -12.98
N MET A 487 22.58 -6.38 -13.08
CA MET A 487 22.83 -4.94 -13.00
C MET A 487 23.47 -4.54 -11.66
N ALA A 488 22.92 -5.01 -10.54
CA ALA A 488 23.46 -4.73 -9.22
C ALA A 488 24.90 -5.25 -9.04
N LYS A 489 25.21 -6.46 -9.54
CA LYS A 489 26.56 -7.03 -9.51
C LYS A 489 27.54 -6.24 -10.38
N GLN A 490 27.17 -5.94 -11.63
CA GLN A 490 27.99 -5.14 -12.54
C GLN A 490 28.30 -3.76 -11.95
N CYS A 491 27.28 -3.07 -11.42
CA CYS A 491 27.47 -1.78 -10.75
C CYS A 491 28.40 -1.89 -9.54
N SER A 492 28.25 -2.95 -8.74
CA SER A 492 29.13 -3.22 -7.61
C SER A 492 30.57 -3.49 -8.04
N GLU A 493 30.79 -4.26 -9.11
CA GLU A 493 32.12 -4.49 -9.65
C GLU A 493 32.74 -3.17 -10.10
N ILE A 494 32.05 -2.35 -10.89
CA ILE A 494 32.57 -1.09 -11.42
C ILE A 494 32.93 -0.10 -10.30
N LEU A 495 32.08 0.03 -9.27
CA LEU A 495 32.27 1.03 -8.21
C LEU A 495 33.33 0.65 -7.17
N PHE A 496 33.50 -0.65 -6.91
CA PHE A 496 34.37 -1.16 -5.84
C PHE A 496 35.67 -1.80 -6.36
N HIS A 497 35.66 -2.34 -7.58
CA HIS A 497 36.77 -3.11 -8.15
C HIS A 497 37.20 -2.60 -9.54
N GLY A 498 36.30 -1.95 -10.28
CA GLY A 498 36.56 -1.33 -11.56
C GLY A 498 37.41 -0.07 -11.41
N SER A 499 38.14 0.26 -12.47
CA SER A 499 38.76 1.57 -12.55
C SER A 499 37.69 2.61 -12.90
N LEU A 500 37.83 3.84 -12.41
CA LEU A 500 36.98 4.98 -12.82
C LEU A 500 36.92 5.13 -14.35
N SER A 501 37.93 4.65 -15.07
CA SER A 501 37.97 4.65 -16.52
C SER A 501 36.88 3.77 -17.17
N GLU A 502 36.40 2.72 -16.52
CA GLU A 502 35.29 1.91 -17.00
C GLU A 502 33.94 2.60 -16.79
N LEU A 503 33.76 3.23 -15.61
CA LEU A 503 32.57 4.04 -15.33
C LEU A 503 32.45 5.20 -16.33
N ARG A 504 33.57 5.84 -16.67
CA ARG A 504 33.65 6.91 -17.67
C ARG A 504 33.20 6.48 -19.08
N LYS A 505 33.36 5.20 -19.44
CA LYS A 505 32.93 4.68 -20.75
C LYS A 505 31.42 4.44 -20.84
N MET A 506 30.70 4.48 -19.72
CA MET A 506 29.27 4.21 -19.70
C MET A 506 28.44 5.47 -20.00
N PRO A 507 27.25 5.35 -20.61
CA PRO A 507 26.33 6.48 -20.79
C PRO A 507 25.88 7.05 -19.44
N THR A 508 25.68 8.37 -19.35
CA THR A 508 25.19 9.03 -18.13
C THR A 508 23.86 8.47 -17.67
N SER A 509 22.93 8.23 -18.61
CA SER A 509 21.62 7.64 -18.34
C SER A 509 21.74 6.26 -17.71
N PHE A 510 22.69 5.43 -18.17
CA PHE A 510 22.93 4.11 -17.59
C PHE A 510 23.42 4.22 -16.15
N ILE A 511 24.37 5.11 -15.87
CA ILE A 511 24.90 5.33 -14.51
C ILE A 511 23.76 5.77 -13.58
N GLU A 512 22.97 6.76 -13.99
CA GLU A 512 21.86 7.29 -13.19
C GLU A 512 20.78 6.23 -12.92
N GLU A 513 20.44 5.42 -13.92
CA GLU A 513 19.53 4.29 -13.76
C GLU A 513 20.04 3.28 -12.72
N GLN A 514 21.36 3.03 -12.66
CA GLN A 514 21.93 2.08 -11.70
C GLN A 514 21.82 2.57 -10.25
N PHE A 515 21.99 3.86 -10.01
CA PHE A 515 21.76 4.43 -8.67
C PHE A 515 20.25 4.53 -8.37
N GLY A 516 19.42 4.61 -9.41
CA GLY A 516 17.98 4.80 -9.35
C GLY A 516 17.63 6.27 -9.14
N SER A 517 16.57 6.74 -9.79
CA SER A 517 16.17 8.15 -9.80
C SER A 517 16.04 8.76 -8.40
N ALA A 518 15.63 7.97 -7.41
CA ALA A 518 15.49 8.41 -6.02
C ALA A 518 16.83 8.58 -5.25
N SER A 519 17.93 8.01 -5.75
CA SER A 519 19.27 8.12 -5.11
C SER A 519 20.19 9.12 -5.82
N VAL A 520 19.71 9.76 -6.89
CA VAL A 520 20.42 10.85 -7.58
C VAL A 520 20.01 12.18 -6.94
N GLN A 521 20.93 12.80 -6.21
CA GLN A 521 20.69 14.10 -5.59
C GLN A 521 20.88 15.21 -6.61
N GLN A 522 19.82 15.97 -6.88
CA GLN A 522 19.91 17.15 -7.75
C GLN A 522 20.36 18.36 -6.93
N LEU A 523 21.45 19.01 -7.35
CA LEU A 523 22.06 20.14 -6.67
C LEU A 523 22.36 21.27 -7.67
N PHE A 524 22.07 22.51 -7.29
CA PHE A 524 22.43 23.68 -8.10
C PHE A 524 23.90 24.03 -7.91
N ARG A 525 24.63 24.25 -9.00
CA ARG A 525 26.05 24.63 -8.95
C ARG A 525 26.26 25.92 -8.16
N SER A 526 25.36 26.89 -8.34
CA SER A 526 25.36 28.19 -7.66
C SER A 526 25.19 28.13 -6.14
N SER A 527 24.79 26.98 -5.59
CA SER A 527 24.59 26.82 -4.13
C SER A 527 25.88 26.52 -3.36
N PHE A 528 27.00 26.26 -4.04
CA PHE A 528 28.24 25.84 -3.39
C PHE A 528 29.44 26.58 -3.97
N SER A 529 30.19 27.25 -3.11
CA SER A 529 31.44 27.93 -3.45
C SER A 529 32.66 27.11 -3.02
N THR A 530 32.56 26.42 -1.88
CA THR A 530 33.69 25.69 -1.27
C THR A 530 33.40 24.19 -1.13
N MET A 531 34.46 23.39 -1.12
CA MET A 531 34.37 21.95 -0.92
C MET A 531 33.78 21.57 0.46
N GLY A 532 33.93 22.43 1.47
CA GLY A 532 33.31 22.27 2.79
C GLY A 532 31.79 22.35 2.75
N GLU A 533 31.23 23.35 2.05
CA GLU A 533 29.78 23.49 1.87
C GLU A 533 29.19 22.28 1.13
N LEU A 534 29.88 21.82 0.08
CA LEU A 534 29.49 20.60 -0.63
C LEU A 534 29.56 19.39 0.30
N ALA A 535 30.62 19.24 1.08
CA ALA A 535 30.81 18.13 2.01
C ALA A 535 29.67 18.05 3.04
N ASP A 536 29.24 19.19 3.59
CA ASP A 536 28.12 19.25 4.53
C ASP A 536 26.80 18.83 3.87
N ARG A 537 26.55 19.27 2.62
CA ARG A 537 25.33 18.93 1.89
C ARG A 537 25.21 17.46 1.55
N VAL A 538 26.32 16.84 1.17
CA VAL A 538 26.39 15.46 0.66
C VAL A 538 26.72 14.43 1.74
N HIS A 539 26.89 14.86 3.00
CA HIS A 539 27.10 13.96 4.12
C HIS A 539 25.78 13.58 4.80
N SER A 540 25.49 12.28 4.90
CA SER A 540 24.33 11.73 5.62
C SER A 540 24.72 10.90 6.85
N GLY A 541 25.93 11.07 7.38
CA GLY A 541 26.48 10.34 8.52
C GLY A 541 26.48 11.12 9.84
N GLU A 542 26.91 10.47 10.94
CA GLU A 542 27.04 11.12 12.26
C GLU A 542 28.40 11.77 12.38
N GLY A 543 28.47 12.89 13.09
CA GLY A 543 29.72 13.62 13.31
C GLY A 543 30.05 14.56 12.16
N SER A 544 31.01 15.44 12.40
CA SER A 544 31.37 16.51 11.47
C SER A 544 31.89 15.97 10.13
N SER A 545 31.15 16.27 9.07
CA SER A 545 31.50 16.14 7.65
C SER A 545 32.87 16.75 7.37
N ILE A 546 33.10 17.97 7.85
CA ILE A 546 34.38 18.69 7.74
C ILE A 546 35.53 17.90 8.36
N ASN A 547 35.38 17.40 9.59
CA ASN A 547 36.44 16.61 10.24
C ASN A 547 36.73 15.32 9.47
N LYS A 548 35.70 14.66 8.95
CA LYS A 548 35.87 13.45 8.13
C LYS A 548 36.51 13.75 6.77
N MET A 549 36.17 14.86 6.15
CA MET A 549 36.79 15.33 4.92
C MET A 549 38.28 15.58 5.16
N LYS A 550 38.65 16.32 6.21
CA LYS A 550 40.05 16.53 6.62
C LYS A 550 40.80 15.22 6.86
N ALA A 551 40.12 14.21 7.42
CA ALA A 551 40.66 12.86 7.58
C ALA A 551 40.73 12.03 6.26
N GLY A 552 40.40 12.62 5.11
CA GLY A 552 40.49 11.98 3.80
C GLY A 552 39.33 11.03 3.46
N ALA A 553 38.19 11.19 4.12
CA ALA A 553 37.02 10.33 3.89
C ALA A 553 36.22 10.72 2.65
N LEU A 554 36.25 11.98 2.21
CA LEU A 554 35.52 12.42 1.02
C LEU A 554 36.31 12.12 -0.25
N LYS A 555 35.66 11.42 -1.19
CA LYS A 555 36.17 11.24 -2.55
C LYS A 555 35.10 11.62 -3.57
N LEU A 556 35.46 12.43 -4.56
CA LEU A 556 34.62 12.74 -5.72
C LEU A 556 35.27 12.10 -6.95
N ASN A 557 34.53 11.25 -7.65
CA ASN A 557 35.05 10.44 -8.76
C ASN A 557 36.36 9.73 -8.37
N GLY A 558 36.41 9.23 -7.14
CA GLY A 558 37.57 8.57 -6.50
C GLY A 558 38.78 9.46 -6.19
N ILE A 559 38.77 10.74 -6.56
CA ILE A 559 39.77 11.73 -6.16
C ILE A 559 39.47 12.17 -4.73
N ARG A 560 40.46 12.11 -3.84
CA ARG A 560 40.30 12.49 -2.42
C ARG A 560 40.39 14.00 -2.25
N PHE A 561 39.47 14.57 -1.47
CA PHE A 561 39.48 15.98 -1.09
C PHE A 561 39.58 16.12 0.43
N THR A 562 40.49 16.97 0.89
CA THR A 562 40.81 17.16 2.32
C THR A 562 40.77 18.61 2.79
N ASN A 563 40.80 19.58 1.88
CA ASN A 563 40.77 21.00 2.20
C ASN A 563 39.34 21.56 2.08
N PRO A 564 38.64 21.90 3.18
CA PRO A 564 37.29 22.45 3.13
C PRO A 564 37.21 23.81 2.43
N ASP A 565 38.29 24.60 2.51
CA ASP A 565 38.34 25.95 1.95
C ASP A 565 38.73 25.96 0.46
N GLU A 566 38.95 24.78 -0.16
CA GLU A 566 39.18 24.66 -1.60
C GLU A 566 37.92 25.11 -2.36
N MET A 567 38.09 26.06 -3.27
CA MET A 567 37.02 26.49 -4.18
C MET A 567 36.63 25.34 -5.12
N ILE A 568 35.34 25.19 -5.39
CA ILE A 568 34.85 24.11 -6.26
C ILE A 568 35.22 24.42 -7.71
N ASP A 569 35.95 23.48 -8.32
CA ASP A 569 36.16 23.41 -9.76
C ASP A 569 35.24 22.33 -10.34
N PHE A 570 34.15 22.76 -10.98
CA PHE A 570 33.15 21.85 -11.55
C PHE A 570 33.70 21.02 -12.71
N ASP A 571 34.72 21.47 -13.44
CA ASP A 571 35.34 20.66 -14.51
C ASP A 571 36.15 19.50 -13.92
N LYS A 572 36.73 19.72 -12.73
CA LYS A 572 37.47 18.71 -11.97
C LYS A 572 36.57 17.71 -11.24
N ILE A 573 35.44 18.17 -10.69
CA ILE A 573 34.56 17.31 -9.87
C ILE A 573 33.45 16.62 -10.67
N CYS A 574 33.16 17.07 -11.89
CA CYS A 574 32.24 16.40 -12.79
C CYS A 574 32.92 15.24 -13.54
N LEU A 575 32.17 14.17 -13.84
CA LEU A 575 32.66 13.06 -14.66
C LEU A 575 32.80 13.50 -16.11
N ASP A 576 34.03 13.76 -16.57
CA ASP A 576 34.40 14.01 -17.97
C ASP A 576 33.47 15.01 -18.69
N GLY A 577 33.21 16.17 -18.07
CA GLY A 577 32.36 17.24 -18.64
C GLY A 577 30.85 16.98 -18.57
N ARG A 578 30.41 15.92 -17.88
CA ARG A 578 28.98 15.63 -17.65
C ARG A 578 28.49 16.33 -16.39
N ASN A 579 27.19 16.59 -16.31
CA ASN A 579 26.57 17.17 -15.13
C ASN A 579 26.37 16.17 -13.96
N ILE A 580 27.28 15.21 -13.76
CA ILE A 580 27.19 14.23 -12.68
C ILE A 580 28.52 14.03 -11.93
N THR A 581 28.42 13.77 -10.63
CA THR A 581 29.55 13.47 -9.75
C THR A 581 29.25 12.24 -8.90
N LEU A 582 30.16 11.27 -8.90
CA LEU A 582 30.11 10.14 -7.98
C LEU A 582 30.75 10.54 -6.65
N VAL A 583 29.93 10.67 -5.61
CA VAL A 583 30.37 11.02 -4.27
C VAL A 583 30.56 9.75 -3.45
N CYS A 584 31.70 9.62 -2.79
CA CYS A 584 32.00 8.51 -1.89
C CYS A 584 32.47 9.04 -0.53
N TRP A 585 31.81 8.59 0.53
CA TRP A 585 32.27 8.78 1.91
C TRP A 585 32.89 7.48 2.46
N GLY A 586 34.18 7.54 2.79
CA GLY A 586 34.96 6.44 3.34
C GLY A 586 35.29 5.38 2.28
N LYS A 587 34.83 4.15 2.51
CA LYS A 587 35.08 3.00 1.61
C LYS A 587 33.83 2.44 0.94
N ARG A 588 32.62 2.77 1.42
CA ARG A 588 31.40 2.00 1.09
C ARG A 588 30.15 2.81 0.80
N LYS A 589 30.12 4.11 1.11
CA LYS A 589 28.93 4.95 0.96
C LYS A 589 29.04 5.76 -0.31
N TYR A 590 28.39 5.28 -1.37
CA TYR A 590 28.34 5.96 -2.66
C TYR A 590 26.96 6.57 -2.89
N HIS A 591 26.94 7.74 -3.50
CA HIS A 591 25.73 8.35 -4.06
C HIS A 591 26.11 9.19 -5.28
N LEU A 592 25.12 9.49 -6.11
CA LEU A 592 25.31 10.24 -7.33
C LEU A 592 24.70 11.63 -7.17
N VAL A 593 25.46 12.67 -7.49
CA VAL A 593 24.97 14.04 -7.59
C VAL A 593 24.78 14.37 -9.06
N ARG A 594 23.62 14.95 -9.40
CA ARG A 594 23.37 15.59 -10.69
C ARG A 594 23.37 17.10 -10.49
N TRP A 595 24.20 17.79 -11.26
CA TRP A 595 24.33 19.24 -11.22
C TRP A 595 23.30 19.90 -12.14
N ILE A 596 22.62 20.90 -11.59
CA ILE A 596 21.74 21.81 -12.33
C ILE A 596 22.48 23.15 -12.42
N ASP A 597 22.49 23.73 -13.61
CA ASP A 597 23.07 25.05 -13.85
C ASP A 597 22.22 26.17 -13.22
#